data_AF-A0AAD3S193-F1
#
_entry.id   AF-A0AAD3S193-F1
#
_cell.length_a   1.000
_cell.length_b   1.000
_cell.length_c   1.000
_cell.angle_alpha   90.00
_cell.angle_beta   90.00
_cell.angle_gamma   90.00
#
_symmetry.space_group_name_H-M   'P 1'
#
loop_
_entity.id
_entity.type
_entity.pdbx_description
1 polymer ?
#
loop_
_entity_poly.entity_id
_entity_poly.type
_entity_poly.pdbx_seq_one_letter_code
_entity_poly.pdbx_strand_id
1 'polypeptide(L)'
;MRTSFHSEPHRETHLNVPCPQSWLQLERRKISKSSTQASSSIGSLIKVPEPPVLPYFKPHDYVEVLAQIHEELENCPLHEQSNLYLLQFQVFRGLGEAKLMHRSLRLAWLNASSVHEKIIFGSWLKYEKKGEDLIFDLLASCSKCSPEFGPVDVATELPIDLSSQSSEDMPISSSQTFKSVIFRIGNEKVQCDRWKIAGLSAPFNAMLNGCFTESHCEEIDLSENYISPVGMRAISEFSLTGCLSVVPPNVLLEILAFTNKFCCERLKDACDRKLASLVSSIPDAIELIEYAIEENSPILAASCLQVFLTRTS
;
A
#
# COMPACT_ATOMS: atom_id res chain seq x y z
N MET A 1 -35.59 22.40 43.81
CA MET A 1 -35.09 22.57 45.20
C MET A 1 -33.87 21.65 45.32
N ARG A 2 -32.68 22.11 45.76
CA ARG A 2 -32.29 22.43 47.16
C ARG A 2 -32.46 21.19 48.08
N THR A 3 -31.44 20.68 48.78
CA THR A 3 -30.04 21.16 48.96
C THR A 3 -29.13 20.09 49.58
N SER A 4 -27.85 20.05 49.16
CA SER A 4 -26.61 19.77 49.94
C SER A 4 -26.48 18.46 50.77
N PHE A 5 -25.31 17.91 51.09
CA PHE A 5 -23.88 18.31 50.92
C PHE A 5 -23.09 17.13 50.26
N HIS A 6 -21.76 16.89 50.33
CA HIS A 6 -20.63 17.38 51.15
C HIS A 6 -19.29 17.24 50.39
N SER A 7 -18.33 18.11 50.69
CA SER A 7 -16.86 17.92 50.50
C SER A 7 -16.21 17.65 51.88
N GLU A 8 -14.96 17.27 52.11
CA GLU A 8 -13.63 17.41 51.46
C GLU A 8 -12.70 16.32 52.15
N PRO A 9 -11.34 16.24 52.05
CA PRO A 9 -10.37 16.92 51.17
C PRO A 9 -9.24 16.05 50.55
N HIS A 10 -8.45 16.70 49.67
CA HIS A 10 -7.05 16.44 49.26
C HIS A 10 -6.38 15.06 49.47
N ARG A 11 -5.82 14.53 48.37
CA ARG A 11 -4.34 14.51 48.18
C ARG A 11 -3.95 14.72 46.73
N GLU A 12 -3.01 15.63 46.49
CA GLU A 12 -2.26 15.69 45.23
C GLU A 12 -1.30 14.49 45.17
N THR A 13 -1.10 13.92 43.99
CA THR A 13 0.00 12.98 43.72
C THR A 13 0.55 13.27 42.33
N HIS A 14 1.87 13.39 42.21
CA HIS A 14 2.52 14.01 41.06
C HIS A 14 2.20 13.35 39.72
N LEU A 15 1.89 14.17 38.71
CA LEU A 15 1.87 13.78 37.31
C LEU A 15 3.30 13.42 36.87
N ASN A 16 3.62 12.13 36.81
CA ASN A 16 4.83 11.64 36.16
C ASN A 16 4.70 11.83 34.64
N VAL A 17 5.28 12.91 34.13
CA VAL A 17 5.44 13.14 32.68
C VAL A 17 6.27 12.01 32.08
N PRO A 18 5.77 11.22 31.11
CA PRO A 18 6.56 10.17 30.48
C PRO A 18 7.72 10.77 29.68
N CYS A 19 8.95 10.51 30.09
CA CYS A 19 10.14 10.97 29.38
C CYS A 19 10.31 10.18 28.05
N PRO A 20 10.37 10.82 26.86
CA PRO A 20 10.44 10.11 25.58
C PRO A 20 11.74 9.33 25.28
N GLN A 21 12.66 9.19 26.25
CA GLN A 21 14.04 8.75 26.05
C GLN A 21 14.36 7.34 26.59
N SER A 22 13.35 6.59 27.05
CA SER A 22 13.52 5.24 27.60
C SER A 22 14.13 4.22 26.62
N TRP A 23 13.98 4.44 25.31
CA TRP A 23 14.45 3.54 24.24
C TRP A 23 15.99 3.48 24.09
N LEU A 24 16.75 4.39 24.73
CA LEU A 24 18.21 4.47 24.57
C LEU A 24 19.01 3.79 25.70
N GLN A 25 18.37 3.12 26.66
CA GLN A 25 19.07 2.42 27.75
C GLN A 25 19.60 1.04 27.32
N LEU A 26 20.72 1.06 26.59
CA LEU A 26 21.56 -0.12 26.33
C LEU A 26 22.13 -0.70 27.64
N GLU A 27 21.51 -1.76 28.16
CA GLU A 27 22.03 -2.51 29.32
C GLU A 27 23.38 -3.19 29.01
N ARG A 28 24.49 -2.51 29.35
CA ARG A 28 25.85 -3.07 29.27
C ARG A 28 26.09 -4.14 30.33
N ARG A 29 25.56 -5.35 30.13
CA ARG A 29 25.82 -6.50 31.00
C ARG A 29 27.29 -6.93 30.89
N LYS A 30 28.01 -6.96 32.03
CA LYS A 30 29.47 -7.19 32.06
C LYS A 30 29.83 -8.69 32.02
N ILE A 31 30.45 -9.09 30.91
CA ILE A 31 31.67 -9.94 30.79
C ILE A 31 31.84 -11.09 31.80
N SER A 32 31.97 -12.31 31.27
CA SER A 32 32.98 -13.28 31.71
C SER A 32 33.95 -13.57 30.55
N LYS A 33 35.18 -14.02 30.82
CA LYS A 33 36.25 -14.18 29.81
C LYS A 33 36.51 -15.65 29.50
N SER A 34 36.67 -15.98 28.22
CA SER A 34 37.49 -17.13 27.78
C SER A 34 38.19 -16.80 26.46
N SER A 35 39.43 -17.27 26.33
CA SER A 35 40.20 -17.36 25.08
C SER A 35 39.79 -18.67 24.36
N THR A 36 40.02 -18.92 23.06
CA THR A 36 41.08 -18.44 22.13
C THR A 36 40.63 -18.57 20.66
N GLN A 37 41.43 -18.00 19.76
CA GLN A 37 41.40 -18.14 18.29
C GLN A 37 40.28 -17.36 17.57
N ALA A 38 40.70 -16.48 16.67
CA ALA A 38 39.84 -15.72 15.77
C ALA A 38 39.94 -16.28 14.36
N SER A 39 38.81 -16.70 13.79
CA SER A 39 38.58 -16.71 12.35
C SER A 39 37.69 -15.50 12.01
N SER A 40 37.92 -14.86 10.88
CA SER A 40 37.31 -13.56 10.54
C SER A 40 35.82 -13.70 10.21
N SER A 41 34.96 -13.57 11.22
CA SER A 41 33.51 -13.51 11.05
C SER A 41 33.06 -12.07 10.79
N ILE A 42 32.37 -11.85 9.66
CA ILE A 42 31.54 -10.65 9.46
C ILE A 42 30.39 -10.76 10.45
N GLY A 43 30.43 -9.95 11.51
CA GLY A 43 29.55 -10.10 12.67
C GLY A 43 29.11 -8.75 13.23
N SER A 44 27.90 -8.74 13.78
CA SER A 44 27.23 -7.55 14.32
C SER A 44 26.82 -6.51 13.26
N LEU A 45 25.94 -6.91 12.34
CA LEU A 45 24.69 -6.13 12.29
C LEU A 45 24.06 -6.27 13.68
N ILE A 46 23.81 -5.14 14.35
CA ILE A 46 23.00 -5.15 15.56
C ILE A 46 21.60 -5.56 15.11
N LYS A 47 21.16 -6.77 15.45
CA LYS A 47 19.77 -7.18 15.24
C LYS A 47 18.90 -6.42 16.24
N VAL A 48 18.59 -5.17 15.89
CA VAL A 48 17.65 -4.31 16.61
C VAL A 48 16.37 -5.14 16.80
N PRO A 49 15.86 -5.31 18.03
CA PRO A 49 14.59 -5.98 18.22
C PRO A 49 13.51 -5.18 17.49
N GLU A 50 12.79 -5.85 16.59
CA GLU A 50 11.74 -5.24 15.77
C GLU A 50 10.73 -4.57 16.72
N PRO A 51 10.42 -3.26 16.53
CA PRO A 51 9.60 -2.54 17.49
C PRO A 51 8.22 -3.20 17.58
N PRO A 52 7.70 -3.46 18.80
CA PRO A 52 6.46 -4.20 18.95
C PRO A 52 5.31 -3.41 18.31
N VAL A 53 4.77 -3.93 17.21
CA VAL A 53 3.65 -3.34 16.49
C VAL A 53 2.43 -3.37 17.41
N LEU A 54 2.15 -2.23 18.05
CA LEU A 54 1.02 -2.09 18.96
C LEU A 54 -0.28 -2.36 18.19
N PRO A 55 -1.19 -3.20 18.70
CA PRO A 55 -2.50 -3.38 18.10
C PRO A 55 -3.25 -2.05 18.10
N TYR A 56 -3.51 -1.50 16.92
CA TYR A 56 -4.31 -0.28 16.75
C TYR A 56 -5.79 -0.51 17.09
N PHE A 57 -6.30 -1.73 16.86
CA PHE A 57 -7.66 -2.10 17.24
C PHE A 57 -7.69 -2.68 18.65
N LYS A 58 -8.30 -1.94 19.58
CA LYS A 58 -8.54 -2.35 20.96
C LYS A 58 -9.92 -1.86 21.40
N PRO A 59 -10.98 -2.66 21.21
CA PRO A 59 -12.32 -2.36 21.74
C PRO A 59 -12.30 -2.03 23.23
N HIS A 60 -13.27 -1.22 23.68
CA HIS A 60 -13.47 -0.99 25.11
C HIS A 60 -14.11 -2.21 25.78
N ASP A 61 -15.15 -2.77 25.14
CA ASP A 61 -15.70 -4.08 25.44
C ASP A 61 -15.32 -5.07 24.32
N TYR A 62 -14.58 -6.11 24.66
CA TYR A 62 -14.18 -7.17 23.74
C TYR A 62 -15.24 -8.27 23.60
N VAL A 63 -16.13 -8.42 24.58
CA VAL A 63 -17.20 -9.43 24.58
C VAL A 63 -18.33 -8.98 23.67
N GLU A 64 -18.75 -7.71 23.77
CA GLU A 64 -19.75 -7.10 22.90
C GLU A 64 -19.33 -7.18 21.42
N VAL A 65 -18.10 -6.74 21.10
CA VAL A 65 -17.59 -6.77 19.73
C VAL A 65 -17.40 -8.20 19.20
N LEU A 66 -16.93 -9.15 20.01
CA LEU A 66 -16.83 -10.56 19.56
C LEU A 66 -18.21 -11.23 19.39
N ALA A 67 -19.21 -10.86 20.20
CA ALA A 67 -20.58 -11.34 20.04
C ALA A 67 -21.20 -10.79 18.75
N GLN A 68 -21.07 -9.49 18.48
CA GLN A 68 -21.55 -8.87 17.24
C GLN A 68 -20.91 -9.53 16.01
N ILE A 69 -19.58 -9.72 16.00
CA ILE A 69 -18.88 -10.38 14.88
C ILE A 69 -19.36 -11.83 14.70
N HIS A 70 -19.74 -12.53 15.76
CA HIS A 70 -20.29 -13.88 15.67
C HIS A 70 -21.70 -13.88 15.05
N GLU A 71 -22.57 -12.97 15.50
CA GLU A 71 -23.92 -12.81 14.94
C GLU A 71 -23.88 -12.39 13.46
N GLU A 72 -22.98 -11.48 13.09
CA GLU A 72 -22.76 -11.08 11.70
C GLU A 72 -22.21 -12.26 10.87
N LEU A 73 -21.27 -13.05 11.39
CA LEU A 73 -20.74 -14.25 10.71
C LEU A 73 -21.80 -15.34 10.44
N GLU A 74 -22.83 -15.45 11.28
CA GLU A 74 -23.94 -16.39 11.06
C GLU A 74 -24.95 -15.91 10.02
N ASN A 75 -25.07 -14.59 9.79
CA ASN A 75 -26.09 -13.99 8.94
C ASN A 75 -25.57 -13.44 7.59
N CYS A 76 -24.27 -13.17 7.45
CA CYS A 76 -23.68 -12.56 6.26
C CYS A 76 -23.50 -13.53 5.06
N PRO A 77 -23.50 -13.02 3.82
CA PRO A 77 -23.14 -13.80 2.64
C PRO A 77 -21.64 -14.16 2.61
N LEU A 78 -21.31 -15.26 1.95
CA LEU A 78 -19.95 -15.85 1.91
C LEU A 78 -18.82 -14.87 1.53
N HIS A 79 -19.11 -13.84 0.72
CA HIS A 79 -18.10 -12.87 0.26
C HIS A 79 -17.77 -11.77 1.29
N GLU A 80 -18.58 -11.60 2.33
CA GLU A 80 -18.33 -10.66 3.43
C GLU A 80 -17.58 -11.32 4.60
N GLN A 81 -17.65 -12.66 4.71
CA GLN A 81 -17.05 -13.44 5.80
C GLN A 81 -15.54 -13.22 5.93
N SER A 82 -14.81 -13.02 4.83
CA SER A 82 -13.37 -12.77 4.86
C SER A 82 -13.01 -11.53 5.68
N ASN A 83 -13.78 -10.45 5.52
CA ASN A 83 -13.61 -9.19 6.25
C ASN A 83 -14.01 -9.31 7.73
N LEU A 84 -15.05 -10.06 8.06
CA LEU A 84 -15.45 -10.32 9.45
C LEU A 84 -14.41 -11.17 10.18
N TYR A 85 -13.85 -12.21 9.54
CA TYR A 85 -12.72 -12.96 10.09
C TYR A 85 -11.44 -12.10 10.21
N LEU A 86 -11.23 -11.13 9.32
CA LEU A 86 -10.13 -10.16 9.42
C LEU A 86 -10.30 -9.20 10.61
N LEU A 87 -11.52 -8.71 10.84
CA LEU A 87 -11.85 -7.90 12.01
C LEU A 87 -11.66 -8.71 13.30
N GLN A 88 -12.13 -9.95 13.32
CA GLN A 88 -11.93 -10.89 14.43
C GLN A 88 -10.42 -11.14 14.72
N PHE A 89 -9.59 -11.25 13.68
CA PHE A 89 -8.13 -11.30 13.80
C PHE A 89 -7.57 -10.05 14.51
N GLN A 90 -8.02 -8.84 14.14
CA GLN A 90 -7.59 -7.61 14.81
C GLN A 90 -8.05 -7.53 16.28
N VAL A 91 -9.25 -8.03 16.60
CA VAL A 91 -9.74 -8.11 17.99
C VAL A 91 -8.85 -9.05 18.84
N PHE A 92 -8.56 -10.26 18.35
CA PHE A 92 -7.66 -11.18 19.05
C PHE A 92 -6.22 -10.67 19.12
N ARG A 93 -5.76 -9.90 18.12
CA ARG A 93 -4.49 -9.15 18.17
C ARG A 93 -4.51 -8.08 19.25
N GLY A 94 -5.63 -7.39 19.45
CA GLY A 94 -5.86 -6.47 20.56
C GLY A 94 -5.77 -7.13 21.94
N LEU A 95 -6.19 -8.40 22.07
CA LEU A 95 -6.12 -9.21 23.30
C LEU A 95 -4.75 -9.87 23.54
N GLY A 96 -3.95 -10.08 22.49
CA GLY A 96 -2.74 -10.92 22.54
C GLY A 96 -3.01 -12.43 22.38
N GLU A 97 -4.22 -12.81 21.98
CA GLU A 97 -4.65 -14.21 21.83
C GLU A 97 -4.14 -14.83 20.51
N ALA A 98 -2.84 -15.08 20.44
CA ALA A 98 -2.14 -15.53 19.23
C ALA A 98 -2.81 -16.73 18.52
N LYS A 99 -3.25 -17.75 19.27
CA LYS A 99 -3.89 -18.94 18.67
C LYS A 99 -5.23 -18.62 18.00
N LEU A 100 -6.01 -17.71 18.57
CA LEU A 100 -7.29 -17.29 18.02
C LEU A 100 -7.07 -16.32 16.86
N MET A 101 -6.14 -15.37 17.01
CA MET A 101 -5.63 -14.50 15.93
C MET A 101 -5.23 -15.29 14.68
N HIS A 102 -4.29 -16.24 14.77
CA HIS A 102 -3.85 -17.03 13.61
C HIS A 102 -5.01 -17.84 13.00
N ARG A 103 -5.93 -18.35 13.82
CA ARG A 103 -7.13 -19.08 13.33
C ARG A 103 -8.06 -18.15 12.54
N SER A 104 -8.37 -16.97 13.06
CA SER A 104 -9.22 -15.99 12.37
C SER A 104 -8.57 -15.50 11.08
N LEU A 105 -7.27 -15.23 11.06
CA LEU A 105 -6.57 -14.85 9.82
C LEU A 105 -6.57 -15.99 8.78
N ARG A 106 -6.45 -17.25 9.20
CA ARG A 106 -6.59 -18.41 8.30
C ARG A 106 -8.02 -18.56 7.77
N LEU A 107 -9.04 -18.25 8.57
CA LEU A 107 -10.43 -18.23 8.13
C LEU A 107 -10.72 -17.05 7.19
N ALA A 108 -10.10 -15.89 7.39
CA ALA A 108 -10.16 -14.77 6.46
C ALA A 108 -9.57 -15.16 5.09
N TRP A 109 -8.41 -15.82 5.08
CA TRP A 109 -7.78 -16.33 3.85
C TRP A 109 -8.59 -17.44 3.16
N LEU A 110 -9.20 -18.36 3.92
CA LEU A 110 -10.01 -19.45 3.35
C LEU A 110 -11.33 -18.96 2.73
N ASN A 111 -11.94 -17.91 3.30
CA ASN A 111 -13.18 -17.32 2.78
C ASN A 111 -12.93 -16.10 1.86
N ALA A 112 -11.66 -15.80 1.58
CA ALA A 112 -11.27 -14.67 0.73
C ALA A 112 -11.96 -14.76 -0.64
N SER A 113 -12.66 -13.69 -1.02
CA SER A 113 -13.43 -13.67 -2.26
C SER A 113 -12.50 -13.41 -3.46
N SER A 114 -11.72 -12.34 -3.38
CA SER A 114 -10.79 -11.89 -4.41
C SER A 114 -9.40 -12.54 -4.34
N VAL A 115 -8.66 -12.46 -5.45
CA VAL A 115 -7.22 -12.78 -5.51
C VAL A 115 -6.41 -11.87 -4.58
N HIS A 116 -6.78 -10.58 -4.53
CA HIS A 116 -6.13 -9.56 -3.71
C HIS A 116 -6.19 -9.90 -2.21
N GLU A 117 -7.37 -10.27 -1.69
CA GLU A 117 -7.53 -10.79 -0.32
C GLU A 117 -6.65 -12.03 -0.06
N LYS A 118 -6.60 -12.98 -0.99
CA LYS A 118 -5.79 -14.22 -0.85
C LYS A 118 -4.29 -13.91 -0.77
N ILE A 119 -3.81 -12.93 -1.52
CA ILE A 119 -2.41 -12.48 -1.49
C ILE A 119 -2.11 -11.71 -0.21
N ILE A 120 -2.96 -10.77 0.21
CA ILE A 120 -2.74 -10.00 1.46
C ILE A 120 -2.80 -10.91 2.68
N PHE A 121 -3.89 -11.67 2.88
CA PHE A 121 -4.05 -12.51 4.06
C PHE A 121 -3.05 -13.66 4.07
N GLY A 122 -2.67 -14.19 2.89
CA GLY A 122 -1.58 -15.15 2.76
C GLY A 122 -0.24 -14.54 3.16
N SER A 123 0.05 -13.30 2.75
CA SER A 123 1.28 -12.58 3.10
C SER A 123 1.36 -12.29 4.60
N TRP A 124 0.24 -11.93 5.23
CA TRP A 124 0.16 -11.76 6.69
C TRP A 124 0.32 -13.11 7.41
N LEU A 125 -0.27 -14.20 6.91
CA LEU A 125 -0.04 -15.56 7.43
C LEU A 125 1.44 -15.97 7.34
N LYS A 126 2.14 -15.63 6.26
CA LYS A 126 3.57 -15.91 6.09
C LYS A 126 4.43 -15.00 6.98
N TYR A 127 4.05 -13.74 7.15
CA TYR A 127 4.73 -12.79 8.04
C TYR A 127 4.64 -13.21 9.52
N GLU A 128 3.44 -13.48 10.02
CA GLU A 128 3.22 -13.90 11.42
C GLU A 128 3.81 -15.30 11.70
N LYS A 129 4.15 -16.08 10.66
CA LYS A 129 4.90 -17.36 10.75
C LYS A 129 6.43 -17.22 10.83
N LYS A 130 7.03 -16.03 10.71
CA LYS A 130 8.51 -15.82 10.75
C LYS A 130 9.24 -16.31 12.03
N GLY A 131 8.51 -16.77 13.05
CA GLY A 131 9.06 -17.46 14.23
C GLY A 131 9.05 -19.00 14.13
N GLU A 132 8.31 -19.56 13.18
CA GLU A 132 8.04 -20.98 13.01
C GLU A 132 8.71 -21.60 11.77
N ASP A 133 9.47 -20.82 10.98
CA ASP A 133 10.08 -21.25 9.71
C ASP A 133 10.87 -22.57 9.83
N LEU A 134 11.58 -22.79 10.94
CA LEU A 134 12.29 -24.04 11.26
C LEU A 134 11.38 -25.29 11.28
N ILE A 135 10.11 -25.12 11.65
CA ILE A 135 9.09 -26.18 11.62
C ILE A 135 8.53 -26.31 10.20
N PHE A 136 8.40 -25.20 9.47
CA PHE A 136 7.94 -25.21 8.09
C PHE A 136 8.93 -25.90 7.14
N ASP A 137 10.25 -25.68 7.29
CA ASP A 137 11.29 -26.40 6.55
C ASP A 137 11.25 -27.92 6.82
N LEU A 138 11.10 -28.30 8.10
CA LEU A 138 10.93 -29.70 8.49
C LEU A 138 9.67 -30.32 7.87
N LEU A 139 8.57 -29.58 7.76
CA LEU A 139 7.33 -30.03 7.12
C LEU A 139 7.40 -30.00 5.58
N ALA A 140 8.15 -29.08 4.98
CA ALA A 140 8.40 -29.03 3.53
C ALA A 140 9.22 -30.25 3.05
N SER A 141 10.05 -30.83 3.93
CA SER A 141 10.70 -32.12 3.65
C SER A 141 9.73 -33.31 3.61
N CYS A 142 8.49 -33.14 4.06
CA CYS A 142 7.45 -34.17 4.00
C CYS A 142 6.70 -34.09 2.66
N SER A 143 6.83 -35.13 1.83
CA SER A 143 6.21 -35.26 0.50
C SER A 143 4.66 -35.39 0.48
N LYS A 144 3.99 -34.88 1.51
CA LYS A 144 2.52 -34.82 1.67
C LYS A 144 2.03 -33.41 1.99
N CYS A 145 2.93 -32.46 2.25
CA CYS A 145 2.61 -31.06 2.46
C CYS A 145 2.67 -30.31 1.13
N SER A 146 1.49 -29.96 0.58
CA SER A 146 1.42 -29.01 -0.53
C SER A 146 1.93 -27.63 -0.07
N PRO A 147 2.58 -26.83 -0.93
CA PRO A 147 2.70 -25.40 -0.66
C PRO A 147 1.31 -24.81 -0.43
N GLU A 148 1.13 -24.05 0.66
CA GLU A 148 -0.16 -23.39 0.97
C GLU A 148 -0.46 -22.21 0.01
N PHE A 149 0.56 -21.68 -0.66
CA PHE A 149 0.46 -20.50 -1.54
C PHE A 149 0.91 -20.83 -2.96
N GLY A 150 -0.06 -20.98 -3.87
CA GLY A 150 0.21 -21.08 -5.31
C GLY A 150 0.47 -19.71 -5.96
N PRO A 151 1.04 -19.67 -7.17
CA PRO A 151 1.04 -18.47 -7.99
C PRO A 151 -0.39 -18.14 -8.44
N VAL A 152 -0.77 -16.86 -8.38
CA VAL A 152 -2.08 -16.36 -8.84
C VAL A 152 -1.84 -15.21 -9.82
N ASP A 153 -2.65 -15.15 -10.88
CA ASP A 153 -2.56 -14.08 -11.87
C ASP A 153 -3.35 -12.84 -11.40
N VAL A 154 -2.61 -11.88 -10.85
CA VAL A 154 -3.14 -10.58 -10.38
C VAL A 154 -3.64 -9.73 -11.55
N ALA A 155 -3.03 -9.87 -12.74
CA ALA A 155 -3.20 -8.91 -13.83
C ALA A 155 -4.50 -9.10 -14.62
N THR A 156 -5.12 -10.27 -14.56
CA THR A 156 -6.41 -10.59 -15.20
C THR A 156 -7.60 -10.47 -14.26
N GLU A 157 -7.42 -10.73 -12.96
CA GLU A 157 -8.49 -10.77 -11.95
C GLU A 157 -8.83 -9.41 -11.31
N LEU A 158 -8.10 -8.35 -11.69
CA LEU A 158 -8.43 -6.95 -11.37
C LEU A 158 -8.84 -6.21 -12.66
N PRO A 159 -10.12 -6.27 -13.09
CA PRO A 159 -10.60 -5.52 -14.24
C PRO A 159 -10.70 -4.01 -13.95
N ILE A 160 -10.57 -3.19 -15.00
CA ILE A 160 -10.68 -1.73 -14.89
C ILE A 160 -12.12 -1.34 -14.53
N ASP A 161 -12.30 -0.61 -13.42
CA ASP A 161 -13.60 -0.03 -13.07
C ASP A 161 -13.91 1.17 -13.99
N LEU A 162 -14.65 0.89 -15.06
CA LEU A 162 -15.05 1.85 -16.09
C LEU A 162 -16.21 2.77 -15.67
N SER A 163 -16.70 2.69 -14.43
CA SER A 163 -17.90 3.39 -13.96
C SER A 163 -17.79 4.93 -13.94
N SER A 164 -16.57 5.48 -13.89
CA SER A 164 -16.32 6.93 -13.80
C SER A 164 -16.40 7.68 -15.14
N GLN A 165 -17.36 7.35 -16.00
CA GLN A 165 -17.65 8.11 -17.23
C GLN A 165 -18.79 9.13 -17.03
N SER A 166 -18.48 10.24 -16.35
CA SER A 166 -19.29 11.47 -16.39
C SER A 166 -18.71 12.45 -17.40
N SER A 167 -18.94 12.19 -18.69
CA SER A 167 -18.66 13.16 -19.75
C SER A 167 -19.73 14.26 -19.78
N GLU A 168 -19.65 15.20 -18.83
CA GLU A 168 -20.43 16.43 -18.88
C GLU A 168 -19.87 17.38 -19.96
N ASP A 169 -20.32 17.17 -21.20
CA ASP A 169 -20.07 18.07 -22.34
C ASP A 169 -20.74 19.43 -22.11
N MET A 170 -20.07 20.31 -21.37
CA MET A 170 -20.46 21.72 -21.19
C MET A 170 -19.64 22.64 -22.12
N PRO A 171 -20.19 23.05 -23.27
CA PRO A 171 -19.49 23.94 -24.21
C PRO A 171 -19.48 25.38 -23.69
N ILE A 172 -18.48 25.73 -22.87
CA ILE A 172 -18.26 27.11 -22.43
C ILE A 172 -17.76 27.94 -23.63
N SER A 173 -18.60 28.88 -24.06
CA SER A 173 -18.36 29.73 -25.22
C SER A 173 -17.24 30.75 -24.98
N SER A 174 -16.51 31.07 -26.06
CA SER A 174 -15.83 32.36 -26.29
C SER A 174 -14.77 32.79 -25.26
N SER A 175 -13.63 32.08 -25.24
CA SER A 175 -12.31 32.70 -25.07
C SER A 175 -11.29 32.01 -26.00
N GLN A 176 -10.02 32.44 -25.99
CA GLN A 176 -8.98 31.91 -26.90
C GLN A 176 -8.44 30.54 -26.43
N THR A 177 -9.24 29.47 -26.55
CA THR A 177 -8.82 28.12 -26.17
C THR A 177 -7.81 27.57 -27.19
N PHE A 178 -6.52 27.57 -26.84
CA PHE A 178 -5.45 27.06 -27.69
C PHE A 178 -5.60 25.55 -27.93
N LYS A 179 -5.62 25.12 -29.20
CA LYS A 179 -5.70 23.69 -29.55
C LYS A 179 -4.53 22.88 -29.01
N SER A 180 -3.33 23.47 -28.95
CA SER A 180 -2.17 22.88 -28.30
C SER A 180 -1.85 23.53 -26.96
N VAL A 181 -1.04 22.84 -26.17
CA VAL A 181 -0.38 23.34 -24.97
C VAL A 181 1.07 22.86 -24.99
N ILE A 182 1.99 23.65 -24.45
CA ILE A 182 3.40 23.32 -24.35
C ILE A 182 3.74 23.17 -22.86
N PHE A 183 4.24 22.01 -22.47
CA PHE A 183 4.77 21.81 -21.12
C PHE A 183 6.29 22.00 -21.15
N ARG A 184 6.79 22.98 -20.39
CA ARG A 184 8.23 23.16 -20.17
C ARG A 184 8.66 22.32 -18.97
N ILE A 185 9.75 21.58 -19.13
CA ILE A 185 10.34 20.73 -18.10
C ILE A 185 11.84 21.02 -18.11
N GLY A 186 12.30 21.78 -17.10
CA GLY A 186 13.60 22.43 -17.10
C GLY A 186 13.77 23.30 -18.34
N ASN A 187 14.67 22.87 -19.22
CA ASN A 187 14.99 23.55 -20.49
C ASN A 187 14.30 22.92 -21.72
N GLU A 188 13.70 21.72 -21.60
CA GLU A 188 12.97 21.07 -22.69
C GLU A 188 11.51 21.55 -22.76
N LYS A 189 10.92 21.48 -23.95
CA LYS A 189 9.51 21.81 -24.20
C LYS A 189 8.83 20.66 -24.92
N VAL A 190 7.69 20.21 -24.40
CA VAL A 190 6.89 19.12 -24.95
C VAL A 190 5.53 19.67 -25.39
N GLN A 191 5.24 19.61 -26.69
CA GLN A 191 3.97 20.08 -27.25
C GLN A 191 2.93 18.94 -27.25
N CYS A 192 1.74 19.23 -26.73
CA CYS A 192 0.61 18.32 -26.63
C CYS A 192 -0.64 18.93 -27.29
N ASP A 193 -1.60 18.09 -27.70
CA ASP A 193 -2.97 18.55 -27.98
C ASP A 193 -3.70 18.76 -26.64
N ARG A 194 -4.22 19.98 -26.42
CA ARG A 194 -4.78 20.41 -25.13
C ARG A 194 -5.99 19.55 -24.74
N TRP A 195 -6.86 19.25 -25.69
CA TRP A 195 -8.10 18.49 -25.45
C TRP A 195 -7.81 17.03 -25.16
N LYS A 196 -6.85 16.44 -25.86
CA LYS A 196 -6.44 15.05 -25.67
C LYS A 196 -5.81 14.84 -24.30
N ILE A 197 -4.89 15.71 -23.88
CA ILE A 197 -4.23 15.55 -22.59
C ILE A 197 -5.13 15.99 -21.42
N ALA A 198 -6.00 16.98 -21.60
CA ALA A 198 -7.08 17.30 -20.65
C ALA A 198 -7.98 16.08 -20.38
N GLY A 199 -8.31 15.30 -21.41
CA GLY A 199 -9.10 14.07 -21.32
C GLY A 199 -8.46 12.90 -20.54
N LEU A 200 -7.29 13.09 -19.91
CA LEU A 200 -6.71 12.11 -19.00
C LEU A 200 -7.40 12.09 -17.62
N SER A 201 -7.85 13.24 -17.11
CA SER A 201 -8.54 13.33 -15.81
C SER A 201 -9.36 14.62 -15.65
N ALA A 202 -10.32 14.61 -14.72
CA ALA A 202 -11.11 15.80 -14.40
C ALA A 202 -10.25 16.96 -13.84
N PRO A 203 -9.26 16.76 -12.94
CA PRO A 203 -8.34 17.82 -12.53
C PRO A 203 -7.54 18.42 -13.69
N PHE A 204 -7.01 17.60 -14.61
CA PHE A 204 -6.22 18.10 -15.75
C PHE A 204 -7.08 18.87 -16.75
N ASN A 205 -8.33 18.44 -16.97
CA ASN A 205 -9.30 19.18 -17.76
C ASN A 205 -9.68 20.53 -17.11
N ALA A 206 -9.91 20.55 -15.79
CA ALA A 206 -10.21 21.78 -15.06
C ALA A 206 -9.06 22.79 -15.16
N MET A 207 -7.81 22.35 -15.01
CA MET A 207 -6.61 23.17 -15.16
C MET A 207 -6.46 23.73 -16.59
N LEU A 208 -6.63 22.88 -17.61
CA LEU A 208 -6.32 23.26 -19.00
C LEU A 208 -7.46 23.95 -19.76
N ASN A 209 -8.72 23.72 -19.40
CA ASN A 209 -9.90 24.21 -20.12
C ASN A 209 -10.90 24.95 -19.21
N GLY A 210 -10.71 24.95 -17.89
CA GLY A 210 -11.56 25.63 -16.91
C GLY A 210 -11.06 27.01 -16.49
N CYS A 211 -11.47 27.46 -15.31
CA CYS A 211 -11.27 28.83 -14.81
C CYS A 211 -9.90 29.10 -14.16
N PHE A 212 -8.87 28.34 -14.53
CA PHE A 212 -7.50 28.48 -14.00
C PHE A 212 -6.62 29.30 -14.95
N THR A 213 -5.54 29.90 -14.43
CA THR A 213 -4.58 30.69 -15.22
C THR A 213 -4.03 29.92 -16.43
N GLU A 214 -3.80 28.63 -16.22
CA GLU A 214 -3.26 27.64 -17.15
C GLU A 214 -4.13 27.40 -18.39
N SER A 215 -5.44 27.70 -18.33
CA SER A 215 -6.31 27.59 -19.51
C SER A 215 -6.07 28.69 -20.54
N HIS A 216 -5.46 29.79 -20.12
CA HIS A 216 -5.05 30.92 -20.98
C HIS A 216 -3.56 30.91 -21.33
N CYS A 217 -2.77 29.95 -20.81
CA CYS A 217 -1.34 29.83 -21.10
C CYS A 217 -1.07 28.88 -22.29
N GLU A 218 -0.37 29.34 -23.32
CA GLU A 218 0.19 28.45 -24.35
C GLU A 218 1.29 27.53 -23.78
N GLU A 219 2.10 28.06 -22.85
CA GLU A 219 3.20 27.36 -22.20
C GLU A 219 3.00 27.31 -20.68
N ILE A 220 3.11 26.11 -20.10
CA ILE A 220 2.94 25.81 -18.68
C ILE A 220 4.24 25.17 -18.17
N ASP A 221 4.73 25.58 -17.00
CA ASP A 221 5.89 24.97 -16.36
C ASP A 221 5.49 23.74 -15.54
N LEU A 222 6.08 22.58 -15.83
CA LEU A 222 5.93 21.35 -15.04
C LEU A 222 7.24 20.88 -14.40
N SER A 223 8.31 21.68 -14.41
CA SER A 223 9.65 21.31 -13.88
C SER A 223 9.60 20.73 -12.45
N GLU A 224 8.80 21.34 -11.57
CA GLU A 224 8.66 20.93 -10.15
C GLU A 224 7.61 19.81 -9.94
N ASN A 225 7.30 19.01 -10.97
CA ASN A 225 6.32 17.91 -10.91
C ASN A 225 6.96 16.52 -11.00
N TYR A 226 8.28 16.40 -10.83
CA TYR A 226 9.02 15.14 -10.80
C TYR A 226 8.78 14.25 -12.03
N ILE A 227 8.57 14.87 -13.20
CA ILE A 227 8.33 14.19 -14.48
C ILE A 227 9.36 14.64 -15.51
N SER A 228 10.09 13.70 -16.13
CA SER A 228 11.06 14.00 -17.17
C SER A 228 10.40 14.40 -18.49
N PRO A 229 11.14 15.05 -19.41
CA PRO A 229 10.66 15.30 -20.76
C PRO A 229 10.36 14.01 -21.54
N VAL A 230 10.96 12.87 -21.17
CA VAL A 230 10.66 11.55 -21.76
C VAL A 230 9.33 11.02 -21.23
N GLY A 231 9.10 11.07 -19.92
CA GLY A 231 7.83 10.69 -19.31
C GLY A 231 6.66 11.54 -19.83
N MET A 232 6.85 12.86 -19.93
CA MET A 232 5.86 13.79 -20.49
C MET A 232 5.52 13.50 -21.97
N ARG A 233 6.51 13.08 -22.78
CA ARG A 233 6.28 12.62 -24.16
C ARG A 233 5.45 11.34 -24.20
N ALA A 234 5.71 10.38 -23.31
CA ALA A 234 4.91 9.14 -23.21
C ALA A 234 3.48 9.40 -22.70
N ILE A 235 3.29 10.33 -21.76
CA ILE A 235 1.95 10.80 -21.32
C ILE A 235 1.20 11.44 -22.50
N SER A 236 1.87 12.28 -23.28
CA SER A 236 1.29 12.90 -24.49
C SER A 236 0.89 11.84 -25.53
N GLU A 237 1.72 10.83 -25.77
CA GLU A 237 1.41 9.72 -26.68
C GLU A 237 0.22 8.90 -26.18
N PHE A 238 0.18 8.55 -24.90
CA PHE A 238 -0.95 7.84 -24.28
C PHE A 238 -2.26 8.61 -24.43
N SER A 239 -2.24 9.95 -24.30
CA SER A 239 -3.43 10.79 -24.50
C SER A 239 -4.04 10.71 -25.91
N LEU A 240 -3.24 10.28 -26.90
CA LEU A 240 -3.66 10.07 -28.29
C LEU A 240 -4.07 8.62 -28.58
N THR A 241 -3.36 7.64 -28.00
CA THR A 241 -3.47 6.22 -28.36
C THR A 241 -4.25 5.36 -27.36
N GLY A 242 -4.31 5.77 -26.08
CA GLY A 242 -4.75 4.92 -24.97
C GLY A 242 -3.75 3.82 -24.58
N CYS A 243 -2.53 3.81 -25.14
CA CYS A 243 -1.53 2.77 -24.96
C CYS A 243 -0.19 3.37 -24.50
N LEU A 244 0.40 2.81 -23.45
CA LEU A 244 1.66 3.31 -22.87
C LEU A 244 2.86 2.69 -23.61
N SER A 245 3.65 3.53 -24.28
CA SER A 245 4.83 3.12 -25.05
C SER A 245 5.95 2.54 -24.18
N VAL A 246 6.90 1.83 -24.80
CA VAL A 246 7.99 1.14 -24.09
C VAL A 246 9.02 2.17 -23.61
N VAL A 247 9.03 2.41 -22.30
CA VAL A 247 9.95 3.32 -21.61
C VAL A 247 10.66 2.59 -20.46
N PRO A 248 11.85 3.05 -20.01
CA PRO A 248 12.58 2.44 -18.90
C PRO A 248 11.78 2.38 -17.58
N PRO A 249 12.09 1.46 -16.64
CA PRO A 249 11.34 1.33 -15.37
C PRO A 249 11.34 2.61 -14.53
N ASN A 250 12.45 3.34 -14.47
CA ASN A 250 12.53 4.64 -13.79
C ASN A 250 11.64 5.71 -14.46
N VAL A 251 11.34 5.57 -15.76
CA VAL A 251 10.40 6.45 -16.49
C VAL A 251 8.95 6.03 -16.22
N LEU A 252 8.67 4.73 -15.99
CA LEU A 252 7.36 4.27 -15.53
C LEU A 252 7.04 4.77 -14.11
N LEU A 253 8.02 4.83 -13.21
CA LEU A 253 7.83 5.31 -11.84
C LEU A 253 7.50 6.82 -11.77
N GLU A 254 8.19 7.67 -12.55
CA GLU A 254 7.83 9.10 -12.61
C GLU A 254 6.46 9.35 -13.28
N ILE A 255 6.08 8.55 -14.29
CA ILE A 255 4.73 8.62 -14.87
C ILE A 255 3.69 8.15 -13.84
N LEU A 256 3.98 7.12 -13.05
CA LEU A 256 3.08 6.64 -11.99
C LEU A 256 2.83 7.73 -10.94
N ALA A 257 3.89 8.36 -10.42
CA ALA A 257 3.79 9.49 -9.48
C ALA A 257 3.00 10.67 -10.07
N PHE A 258 3.26 11.01 -11.34
CA PHE A 258 2.47 12.00 -12.07
C PHE A 258 0.99 11.61 -12.17
N THR A 259 0.67 10.33 -12.41
CA THR A 259 -0.72 9.89 -12.55
C THR A 259 -1.52 9.98 -11.26
N ASN A 260 -0.93 9.70 -10.10
CA ASN A 260 -1.59 9.95 -8.82
C ASN A 260 -1.77 11.46 -8.57
N LYS A 261 -0.72 12.25 -8.80
CA LYS A 261 -0.74 13.71 -8.57
C LYS A 261 -1.84 14.42 -9.38
N PHE A 262 -2.18 13.91 -10.57
CA PHE A 262 -3.21 14.46 -11.45
C PHE A 262 -4.46 13.56 -11.62
N CYS A 263 -4.62 12.50 -10.82
CA CYS A 263 -5.75 11.54 -10.84
C CYS A 263 -6.05 10.94 -12.23
N CYS A 264 -5.01 10.56 -12.97
CA CYS A 264 -5.08 10.03 -14.34
C CYS A 264 -5.30 8.51 -14.36
N GLU A 265 -6.37 8.03 -13.72
CA GLU A 265 -6.58 6.61 -13.37
C GLU A 265 -6.36 5.61 -14.52
N ARG A 266 -6.81 5.92 -15.75
CA ARG A 266 -6.61 5.04 -16.92
C ARG A 266 -5.14 4.89 -17.32
N LEU A 267 -4.32 5.91 -17.11
CA LEU A 267 -2.86 5.85 -17.32
C LEU A 267 -2.17 5.24 -16.10
N LYS A 268 -2.67 5.49 -14.88
CA LYS A 268 -2.18 4.85 -13.65
C LYS A 268 -2.27 3.33 -13.75
N ASP A 269 -3.43 2.79 -14.11
CA ASP A 269 -3.68 1.36 -14.32
C ASP A 269 -2.71 0.77 -15.38
N ALA A 270 -2.51 1.47 -16.50
CA ALA A 270 -1.58 1.07 -17.53
C ALA A 270 -0.10 1.11 -17.09
N CYS A 271 0.26 1.97 -16.13
CA CYS A 271 1.59 1.97 -15.49
C CYS A 271 1.72 0.83 -14.48
N ASP A 272 0.71 0.66 -13.62
CA ASP A 272 0.64 -0.35 -12.56
C ASP A 272 0.81 -1.77 -13.13
N ARG A 273 -0.02 -2.15 -14.11
CA ARG A 273 0.10 -3.45 -14.81
C ARG A 273 1.46 -3.65 -15.49
N LYS A 274 2.06 -2.58 -15.99
CA LYS A 274 3.32 -2.63 -16.75
C LYS A 274 4.54 -2.74 -15.84
N LEU A 275 4.52 -2.08 -14.68
CA LEU A 275 5.49 -2.31 -13.61
C LEU A 275 5.31 -3.71 -13.02
N ALA A 276 4.07 -4.15 -12.78
CA ALA A 276 3.75 -5.47 -12.26
C ALA A 276 4.29 -6.60 -13.15
N SER A 277 4.33 -6.41 -14.48
CA SER A 277 4.91 -7.37 -15.43
C SER A 277 6.45 -7.46 -15.40
N LEU A 278 7.13 -6.55 -14.70
CA LEU A 278 8.59 -6.58 -14.49
C LEU A 278 8.98 -7.37 -13.24
N VAL A 279 8.04 -7.64 -12.33
CA VAL A 279 8.29 -8.30 -11.04
C VAL A 279 8.45 -9.80 -11.25
N SER A 280 9.70 -10.27 -11.33
CA SER A 280 10.06 -11.67 -11.60
C SER A 280 10.84 -12.34 -10.47
N SER A 281 11.48 -11.54 -9.62
CA SER A 281 12.48 -11.94 -8.64
C SER A 281 12.32 -11.19 -7.31
N ILE A 282 12.90 -11.73 -6.24
CA ILE A 282 12.85 -11.12 -4.90
C ILE A 282 13.52 -9.72 -4.89
N PRO A 283 14.68 -9.50 -5.53
CA PRO A 283 15.21 -8.16 -5.80
C PRO A 283 14.19 -7.19 -6.44
N ASP A 284 13.56 -7.56 -7.56
CA ASP A 284 12.59 -6.71 -8.26
C ASP A 284 11.42 -6.33 -7.33
N ALA A 285 10.94 -7.30 -6.55
CA ALA A 285 9.86 -7.11 -5.60
C ALA A 285 10.27 -6.22 -4.40
N ILE A 286 11.54 -6.24 -3.97
CA ILE A 286 12.06 -5.33 -2.93
C ILE A 286 12.21 -3.92 -3.47
N GLU A 287 12.70 -3.75 -4.70
CA GLU A 287 12.89 -2.43 -5.32
C GLU A 287 11.57 -1.72 -5.62
N LEU A 288 10.49 -2.48 -5.90
CA LEU A 288 9.21 -1.93 -6.36
C LEU A 288 8.09 -1.90 -5.30
N ILE A 289 8.18 -2.66 -4.20
CA ILE A 289 7.10 -2.70 -3.18
C ILE A 289 6.89 -1.36 -2.46
N GLU A 290 7.96 -0.59 -2.20
CA GLU A 290 7.84 0.70 -1.52
C GLU A 290 7.07 1.70 -2.40
N TYR A 291 7.48 1.89 -3.65
CA TYR A 291 6.72 2.67 -4.64
C TYR A 291 5.28 2.18 -4.82
N ALA A 292 5.04 0.87 -4.82
CA ALA A 292 3.70 0.32 -4.99
C ALA A 292 2.75 0.69 -3.83
N ILE A 293 3.28 0.88 -2.63
CA ILE A 293 2.52 1.30 -1.45
C ILE A 293 2.36 2.83 -1.44
N GLU A 294 3.44 3.58 -1.70
CA GLU A 294 3.40 5.05 -1.74
C GLU A 294 2.46 5.59 -2.83
N GLU A 295 2.49 4.99 -4.01
CA GLU A 295 1.67 5.37 -5.18
C GLU A 295 0.32 4.62 -5.24
N ASN A 296 -0.04 3.86 -4.21
CA ASN A 296 -1.31 3.12 -4.11
C ASN A 296 -1.61 2.30 -5.38
N SER A 297 -0.68 1.42 -5.74
CA SER A 297 -0.67 0.61 -6.96
C SER A 297 -0.93 -0.87 -6.62
N PRO A 298 -2.20 -1.30 -6.54
CA PRO A 298 -2.56 -2.61 -6.00
C PRO A 298 -2.07 -3.77 -6.86
N ILE A 299 -1.92 -3.61 -8.18
CA ILE A 299 -1.53 -4.70 -9.08
C ILE A 299 -0.04 -5.01 -8.88
N LEU A 300 0.81 -3.97 -8.87
CA LEU A 300 2.23 -4.05 -8.56
C LEU A 300 2.47 -4.56 -7.13
N ALA A 301 1.76 -4.00 -6.15
CA ALA A 301 1.90 -4.42 -4.75
C ALA A 301 1.58 -5.92 -4.58
N ALA A 302 0.47 -6.39 -5.17
CA ALA A 302 0.11 -7.80 -5.13
C ALA A 302 1.09 -8.70 -5.90
N SER A 303 1.64 -8.27 -7.04
CA SER A 303 2.72 -9.00 -7.74
C SER A 303 3.99 -9.13 -6.89
N CYS A 304 4.42 -8.07 -6.20
CA CYS A 304 5.56 -8.12 -5.27
C CYS A 304 5.31 -9.09 -4.12
N LEU A 305 4.12 -9.02 -3.49
CA LEU A 305 3.70 -9.96 -2.44
C LEU A 305 3.62 -11.41 -2.95
N GLN A 306 3.15 -11.64 -4.17
CA GLN A 306 3.04 -12.96 -4.80
C GLN A 306 4.42 -13.63 -4.99
N VAL A 307 5.47 -12.85 -5.27
CA VAL A 307 6.87 -13.35 -5.31
C VAL A 307 7.37 -13.72 -3.91
N PHE A 308 7.15 -12.86 -2.90
CA PHE A 308 7.52 -13.17 -1.52
C PHE A 308 6.78 -14.40 -0.96
N LEU A 309 5.54 -14.63 -1.40
CA LEU A 309 4.74 -15.80 -1.03
C LEU A 309 5.26 -17.09 -1.65
N THR A 310 5.47 -17.12 -2.97
CA THR A 310 5.72 -18.36 -3.71
C THR A 310 7.15 -18.88 -3.59
N ARG A 311 8.13 -18.01 -3.37
CA ARG A 311 9.55 -18.36 -3.48
C ARG A 311 10.25 -18.52 -2.12
N THR A 312 9.94 -19.63 -1.44
CA THR A 312 10.73 -20.17 -0.32
C THR A 312 11.34 -21.49 -0.76
N SER A 313 12.62 -21.45 -1.14
CA SER A 313 13.46 -22.55 -1.64
C SER A 313 14.94 -22.16 -1.56
#